data_AF-A0A7V3J0L5-F1
#
_entry.id   AF-A0A7V3J0L5-F1
#
_cell.length_a   1.000
_cell.length_b   1.000
_cell.length_c   1.000
_cell.angle_alpha   90.00
_cell.angle_beta   90.00
_cell.angle_gamma   90.00
#
_symmetry.space_group_name_H-M   'P 1'
#
loop_
_entity.id
_entity.type
_entity.pdbx_description
1 polymer ?
#
loop_
_entity_poly.entity_id
_entity_poly.type
_entity_poly.pdbx_seq_one_letter_code
_entity_poly.pdbx_strand_id
1 'polypeptide(L)'
;MGQPFIGSEAVAAGHVTPYALRSRFEAIHRDVFLPRDTELNAIVRANAAWLWSRRRGVVAGRSASALHRAKWVDARAPAEIIYSNRHAPPTIRTWSDRVENDEIMVVDGMRVTTPARTALDLACRYPVSEAVAMIDALARATRLTSADVALLAQRCTGRRGMRRARIAVPLVDPGAESPRETWLRLLVIRAGFPPPQTQIPVYDEYGQLIAVLDMGWEHIKVAVEYDGDHHRSDRRTFHKDIQRAENLDQLGWIDVRVTAEDTEGGVIARVSAAWARRK
;
A
#
# COMPACT_ATOMS: atom_id res chain seq x y z
N MET A 1 -14.51 15.42 12.54
CA MET A 1 -13.43 15.68 11.57
C MET A 1 -14.08 16.29 10.33
N GLY A 2 -13.66 17.49 9.92
CA GLY A 2 -14.30 18.19 8.80
C GLY A 2 -13.96 17.57 7.45
N GLN A 3 -14.89 17.58 6.51
CA GLN A 3 -14.61 17.20 5.12
C GLN A 3 -14.34 18.45 4.26
N PRO A 4 -13.49 18.35 3.22
CA PRO A 4 -13.36 19.43 2.25
C PRO A 4 -14.71 19.75 1.60
N PHE A 5 -14.94 21.02 1.28
CA PHE A 5 -16.14 21.47 0.58
C PHE A 5 -15.84 22.62 -0.37
N ILE A 6 -16.77 22.88 -1.31
CA ILE A 6 -16.65 23.99 -2.26
C ILE A 6 -17.19 25.27 -1.63
N GLY A 7 -16.35 26.30 -1.55
CA GLY A 7 -16.67 27.55 -0.86
C GLY A 7 -17.86 28.29 -1.48
N SER A 8 -17.83 28.46 -2.80
CA SER A 8 -18.93 29.12 -3.55
C SER A 8 -20.27 28.41 -3.39
N GLU A 9 -20.29 27.07 -3.42
CA GLU A 9 -21.51 26.26 -3.21
C GLU A 9 -22.04 26.41 -1.78
N ALA A 10 -21.16 26.36 -0.77
CA ALA A 10 -21.56 26.50 0.63
C ALA A 10 -22.11 27.90 0.95
N VAL A 11 -21.56 28.94 0.32
CA VAL A 11 -22.07 30.32 0.45
C VAL A 11 -23.42 30.47 -0.25
N ALA A 12 -23.56 29.95 -1.47
CA ALA A 12 -24.82 30.02 -2.21
C ALA A 12 -25.96 29.26 -1.51
N ALA A 13 -25.65 28.13 -0.86
CA ALA A 13 -26.59 27.35 -0.07
C ALA A 13 -26.89 27.95 1.33
N GLY A 14 -26.23 29.04 1.72
CA GLY A 14 -26.42 29.65 3.05
C GLY A 14 -25.80 28.85 4.22
N HIS A 15 -25.03 27.80 3.94
CA HIS A 15 -24.38 27.00 4.98
C HIS A 15 -23.22 27.73 5.67
N VAL A 16 -22.54 28.62 4.95
CA VAL A 16 -21.39 29.39 5.45
C VAL A 16 -21.45 30.82 4.90
N THR A 17 -21.19 31.83 5.73
CA THR A 17 -21.08 33.21 5.25
C THR A 17 -19.71 33.47 4.61
N PRO A 18 -19.57 34.43 3.68
CA PRO A 18 -18.27 34.80 3.12
C PRO A 18 -17.22 35.19 4.17
N TYR A 19 -17.67 35.79 5.28
CA TYR A 19 -16.81 36.11 6.43
C TYR A 19 -16.35 34.84 7.18
N ALA A 20 -17.27 33.91 7.45
CA ALA A 20 -16.94 32.65 8.10
C ALA A 20 -15.96 31.83 7.26
N LEU A 21 -16.13 31.82 5.93
CA LEU A 21 -15.23 31.13 4.99
C LEU A 21 -13.76 31.61 5.11
N ARG A 22 -13.54 32.92 5.30
CA ARG A 22 -12.20 33.50 5.44
C ARG A 22 -11.59 33.35 6.83
N SER A 23 -12.43 33.32 7.87
CA SER A 23 -11.96 33.32 9.27
C SER A 23 -11.79 31.91 9.85
N ARG A 24 -12.69 30.97 9.52
CA ARG A 24 -12.78 29.65 10.18
C ARG A 24 -12.25 28.48 9.33
N PHE A 25 -11.96 28.72 8.05
CA PHE A 25 -11.52 27.68 7.12
C PHE A 25 -10.23 28.09 6.42
N GLU A 26 -9.53 27.09 5.90
CA GLU A 26 -8.33 27.24 5.07
C GLU A 26 -8.62 26.75 3.66
N ALA A 27 -8.15 27.48 2.66
CA ALA A 27 -8.26 27.08 1.26
C ALA A 27 -7.15 26.10 0.91
N ILE A 28 -7.50 24.86 0.59
CA ILE A 28 -6.54 23.82 0.15
C ILE A 28 -6.26 23.97 -1.35
N HIS A 29 -7.31 24.27 -2.12
CA HIS A 29 -7.24 24.56 -3.54
C HIS A 29 -8.15 25.75 -3.86
N ARG A 30 -8.10 26.23 -5.10
CA ARG A 30 -9.00 27.28 -5.57
C ARG A 30 -10.46 26.86 -5.34
N ASP A 31 -11.16 27.63 -4.51
CA ASP A 31 -12.58 27.43 -4.14
C ASP A 31 -12.87 26.13 -3.36
N VAL A 32 -11.85 25.47 -2.80
CA VAL A 32 -12.00 24.27 -1.96
C VAL A 32 -11.42 24.54 -0.58
N PHE A 33 -12.25 24.41 0.44
CA PHE A 33 -11.94 24.79 1.82
C PHE A 33 -12.03 23.61 2.77
N LEU A 34 -11.27 23.69 3.86
CA LEU A 34 -11.27 22.74 4.97
C LEU A 34 -11.26 23.49 6.31
N PRO A 35 -11.92 22.99 7.37
CA PRO A 35 -11.80 23.59 8.69
C PRO A 35 -10.34 23.56 9.17
N ARG A 36 -9.86 24.66 9.79
CA ARG A 36 -8.45 24.87 10.13
C ARG A 36 -7.82 23.75 10.98
N ASP A 37 -8.60 23.12 11.86
CA ASP A 37 -8.09 22.09 12.77
C ASP A 37 -8.23 20.66 12.22
N THR A 38 -8.45 20.52 10.90
CA THR A 38 -8.58 19.20 10.28
C THR A 38 -7.23 18.69 9.81
N GLU A 39 -6.82 17.54 10.34
CA GLU A 39 -5.61 16.85 9.89
C GLU A 39 -5.73 16.40 8.43
N LEU A 40 -4.71 16.72 7.62
CA LEU A 40 -4.64 16.30 6.23
C LEU A 40 -4.10 14.87 6.14
N ASN A 41 -4.93 13.98 5.59
CA ASN A 41 -4.51 12.64 5.17
C ASN A 41 -4.79 12.41 3.68
N ALA A 42 -4.36 11.26 3.15
CA ALA A 42 -4.51 10.92 1.75
C ALA A 42 -5.97 10.95 1.25
N ILE A 43 -6.93 10.56 2.09
CA ILE A 43 -8.37 10.56 1.79
C ILE A 43 -8.91 11.99 1.71
N VAL A 44 -8.55 12.85 2.67
CA VAL A 44 -8.94 14.27 2.69
C VAL A 44 -8.38 14.99 1.46
N ARG A 45 -7.11 14.73 1.11
CA ARG A 45 -6.49 15.27 -0.11
C ARG A 45 -7.18 14.77 -1.38
N ALA A 46 -7.54 13.49 -1.45
CA ALA A 46 -8.27 12.92 -2.58
C ALA A 46 -9.64 13.59 -2.77
N ASN A 47 -10.39 13.78 -1.69
CA ASN A 47 -11.68 14.47 -1.71
C ASN A 47 -11.50 15.94 -2.16
N ALA A 48 -10.53 16.66 -1.60
CA ALA A 48 -10.24 18.04 -1.99
C ALA A 48 -9.91 18.16 -3.49
N ALA A 49 -9.12 17.23 -4.04
CA ALA A 49 -8.78 17.19 -5.46
C ALA A 49 -9.98 16.85 -6.36
N TRP A 50 -10.85 15.93 -5.92
CA TRP A 50 -12.09 15.61 -6.62
C TRP A 50 -13.05 16.82 -6.67
N LEU A 51 -13.21 17.54 -5.56
CA LEU A 51 -13.98 18.78 -5.53
C LEU A 51 -13.37 19.89 -6.39
N TRP A 52 -12.03 20.03 -6.37
CA TRP A 52 -11.32 20.97 -7.25
C TRP A 52 -11.60 20.69 -8.73
N SER A 53 -11.74 19.41 -9.11
CA SER A 53 -12.14 19.01 -10.47
C SER A 53 -13.61 19.29 -10.81
N ARG A 54 -14.36 19.93 -9.89
CA ARG A 54 -15.82 20.10 -9.93
C ARG A 54 -16.54 18.76 -10.03
N ARG A 55 -16.05 17.75 -9.31
CA ARG A 55 -16.60 16.38 -9.29
C ARG A 55 -16.53 15.65 -10.65
N ARG A 56 -15.72 16.15 -11.60
CA ARG A 56 -15.56 15.57 -12.95
C ARG A 56 -14.41 14.58 -13.07
N GLY A 57 -13.38 14.72 -12.25
CA GLY A 57 -12.24 13.81 -12.22
C GLY A 57 -12.58 12.47 -11.58
N VAL A 58 -11.78 11.45 -11.90
CA VAL A 58 -11.82 10.13 -11.26
C VAL A 58 -10.61 10.01 -10.35
N VAL A 59 -10.80 9.76 -9.06
CA VAL A 59 -9.68 9.55 -8.12
C VAL A 59 -8.96 8.26 -8.50
N ALA A 60 -7.62 8.29 -8.55
CA ALA A 60 -6.80 7.20 -9.07
C ALA A 60 -5.50 6.99 -8.27
N GLY A 61 -4.73 5.96 -8.63
CA GLY A 61 -3.40 5.71 -8.05
C GLY A 61 -3.40 5.59 -6.52
N ARG A 62 -2.45 6.27 -5.87
CA ARG A 62 -2.29 6.26 -4.40
C ARG A 62 -3.51 6.84 -3.68
N SER A 63 -4.17 7.84 -4.27
CA SER A 63 -5.40 8.41 -3.71
C SER A 63 -6.57 7.43 -3.76
N ALA A 64 -6.72 6.68 -4.87
CA ALA A 64 -7.71 5.62 -4.95
C ALA A 64 -7.38 4.47 -3.99
N SER A 65 -6.09 4.11 -3.88
CA SER A 65 -5.63 3.09 -2.93
C SER A 65 -6.02 3.43 -1.48
N ALA A 66 -5.85 4.68 -1.07
CA ALA A 66 -6.29 5.15 0.25
C ALA A 66 -7.82 5.07 0.45
N LEU A 67 -8.60 5.42 -0.58
CA LEU A 67 -10.07 5.30 -0.52
C LEU A 67 -10.53 3.83 -0.45
N HIS A 68 -9.80 2.92 -1.08
CA HIS A 68 -9.96 1.47 -0.95
C HIS A 68 -9.43 0.91 0.38
N ARG A 69 -9.06 1.77 1.33
CA ARG A 69 -8.58 1.43 2.68
C ARG A 69 -7.25 0.67 2.69
N ALA A 70 -6.45 0.77 1.63
CA ALA A 70 -5.09 0.25 1.64
C ALA A 70 -4.24 1.01 2.69
N LYS A 71 -3.43 0.27 3.44
CA LYS A 71 -2.48 0.83 4.40
C LYS A 71 -1.26 1.43 3.68
N TRP A 72 -0.40 2.12 4.44
CA TRP A 72 0.92 2.60 4.00
C TRP A 72 0.90 3.65 2.88
N VAL A 73 -0.21 4.37 2.72
CA VAL A 73 -0.29 5.49 1.78
C VAL A 73 0.25 6.76 2.44
N ASP A 74 1.26 7.38 1.82
CA ASP A 74 1.84 8.65 2.30
C ASP A 74 0.77 9.77 2.34
N ALA A 75 0.46 10.23 3.56
CA ALA A 75 -0.51 11.30 3.82
C ALA A 75 -0.09 12.67 3.23
N ARG A 76 1.20 12.86 2.91
CA ARG A 76 1.75 14.11 2.38
C ARG A 76 1.87 14.11 0.87
N ALA A 77 1.73 12.94 0.23
CA ALA A 77 1.81 12.83 -1.22
C ALA A 77 0.72 13.68 -1.92
N PRO A 78 1.01 14.24 -3.10
CA PRO A 78 0.00 14.89 -3.92
C PRO A 78 -1.18 13.95 -4.22
N ALA A 79 -2.39 14.50 -4.24
CA ALA A 79 -3.58 13.74 -4.61
C ALA A 79 -3.51 13.33 -6.09
N GLU A 80 -3.93 12.12 -6.42
CA GLU A 80 -3.86 11.57 -7.77
C GLU A 80 -5.26 11.39 -8.36
N ILE A 81 -5.50 12.05 -9.49
CA ILE A 81 -6.79 11.99 -10.19
C ILE A 81 -6.57 11.86 -11.71
N ILE A 82 -7.46 11.13 -12.38
CA ILE A 82 -7.60 11.15 -13.83
C ILE A 82 -8.56 12.26 -14.19
N TYR A 83 -8.00 13.34 -14.73
CA TYR A 83 -8.73 14.55 -15.11
C TYR A 83 -7.84 15.40 -16.02
N SER A 84 -8.30 15.64 -17.24
CA SER A 84 -7.56 16.45 -18.22
C SER A 84 -7.62 17.94 -17.85
N ASN A 85 -6.60 18.42 -17.14
CA ASN A 85 -6.41 19.85 -16.85
C ASN A 85 -4.92 20.22 -16.93
N ARG A 86 -4.61 21.26 -17.71
CA ARG A 86 -3.23 21.74 -17.92
C ARG A 86 -2.69 22.59 -16.76
N HIS A 87 -3.54 23.00 -15.84
CA HIS A 87 -3.19 23.91 -14.73
C HIS A 87 -3.55 23.31 -13.37
N ALA A 88 -3.17 22.05 -13.14
CA ALA A 88 -3.29 21.44 -11.82
C ALA A 88 -2.32 22.10 -10.82
N PRO A 89 -2.72 22.34 -9.56
CA PRO A 89 -1.81 22.80 -8.53
C PRO A 89 -0.77 21.72 -8.19
N PRO A 90 0.41 22.07 -7.63
CA PRO A 90 1.47 21.08 -7.34
C PRO A 90 1.06 19.95 -6.38
N THR A 91 0.04 20.19 -5.56
CA THR A 91 -0.54 19.24 -4.61
C THR A 91 -1.54 18.26 -5.25
N ILE A 92 -1.83 18.39 -6.55
CA ILE A 92 -2.65 17.47 -7.33
C ILE A 92 -1.85 17.00 -8.55
N ARG A 93 -1.71 15.69 -8.68
CA ARG A 93 -1.17 15.03 -9.86
C ARG A 93 -2.33 14.56 -10.74
N THR A 94 -2.46 15.18 -11.91
CA THR A 94 -3.47 14.80 -12.90
C THR A 94 -2.91 13.89 -13.97
N TRP A 95 -3.73 12.93 -14.41
CA TRP A 95 -3.47 12.11 -15.59
C TRP A 95 -4.59 12.25 -16.62
N SER A 96 -4.25 12.07 -17.89
CA SER A 96 -5.19 12.16 -19.02
C SER A 96 -5.52 10.79 -19.62
N ASP A 97 -5.30 9.72 -18.86
CA ASP A 97 -5.59 8.35 -19.29
C ASP A 97 -7.08 8.17 -19.58
N ARG A 98 -7.38 7.38 -20.61
CA ARG A 98 -8.72 6.87 -20.81
C ARG A 98 -9.03 5.81 -19.74
N VAL A 99 -10.25 5.86 -19.22
CA VAL A 99 -10.79 4.95 -18.21
C VAL A 99 -12.18 4.56 -18.70
N GLU A 100 -12.43 3.27 -18.81
CA GLU A 100 -13.74 2.76 -19.20
C GLU A 100 -14.70 2.74 -17.99
N ASN A 101 -16.01 2.69 -18.24
CA ASN A 101 -17.00 2.78 -17.16
C ASN A 101 -16.90 1.64 -16.14
N ASP A 102 -16.50 0.44 -16.57
CA ASP A 102 -16.29 -0.73 -15.72
C ASP A 102 -14.98 -0.67 -14.90
N GLU A 103 -14.15 0.33 -15.15
CA GLU A 103 -12.93 0.62 -14.39
C GLU A 103 -13.14 1.71 -13.33
N ILE A 104 -14.39 2.18 -13.16
CA ILE A 104 -14.78 3.24 -12.22
C ILE A 104 -15.85 2.69 -11.27
N MET A 105 -15.75 3.06 -10.00
CA MET A 105 -16.79 2.84 -9.01
C MET A 105 -16.99 4.07 -8.13
N VAL A 106 -17.99 4.04 -7.25
CA VAL A 106 -18.26 5.11 -6.29
C VAL A 106 -17.82 4.66 -4.90
N VAL A 107 -16.96 5.45 -4.26
CA VAL A 107 -16.53 5.26 -2.85
C VAL A 107 -16.71 6.59 -2.14
N ASP A 108 -17.43 6.60 -1.01
CA ASP A 108 -17.73 7.81 -0.23
C ASP A 108 -18.28 8.96 -1.11
N GLY A 109 -19.10 8.64 -2.13
CA GLY A 109 -19.70 9.59 -3.06
C GLY A 109 -18.79 10.10 -4.19
N MET A 110 -17.52 9.68 -4.22
CA MET A 110 -16.54 10.08 -5.23
C MET A 110 -16.40 9.03 -6.33
N ARG A 111 -16.14 9.46 -7.57
CA ARG A 111 -15.73 8.55 -8.65
C ARG A 111 -14.28 8.13 -8.43
N VAL A 112 -14.04 6.84 -8.27
CA VAL A 112 -12.73 6.24 -7.96
C VAL A 112 -12.45 5.11 -8.95
N THR A 113 -11.19 4.89 -9.34
CA THR A 113 -10.85 3.70 -10.12
C THR A 113 -11.13 2.43 -9.31
N THR A 114 -11.57 1.35 -9.95
CA THR A 114 -11.76 0.05 -9.28
C THR A 114 -10.42 -0.46 -8.73
N PRO A 115 -10.41 -1.38 -7.74
CA PRO A 115 -9.16 -1.93 -7.19
C PRO A 115 -8.21 -2.48 -8.27
N ALA A 116 -8.74 -3.21 -9.27
CA ALA A 116 -7.94 -3.72 -10.38
C ALA A 116 -7.31 -2.60 -11.22
N ARG A 117 -8.08 -1.54 -11.53
CA ARG A 117 -7.56 -0.37 -12.25
C ARG A 117 -6.57 0.43 -11.42
N THR A 118 -6.82 0.60 -10.12
CA THR A 118 -5.89 1.22 -9.18
C THR A 118 -4.56 0.45 -9.14
N ALA A 119 -4.59 -0.87 -9.02
CA ALA A 119 -3.38 -1.69 -9.04
C ALA A 119 -2.60 -1.56 -10.35
N LEU A 120 -3.30 -1.57 -11.50
CA LEU A 120 -2.67 -1.35 -12.79
C LEU A 120 -2.05 0.05 -12.93
N ASP A 121 -2.71 1.09 -12.41
CA ASP A 121 -2.18 2.46 -12.35
C ASP A 121 -0.87 2.51 -11.54
N LEU A 122 -0.85 1.85 -10.37
CA LEU A 122 0.34 1.77 -9.52
C LEU A 122 1.49 1.02 -10.22
N ALA A 123 1.19 -0.15 -10.80
CA ALA A 123 2.16 -0.99 -11.49
C ALA A 123 2.81 -0.30 -12.70
N CYS A 124 2.06 0.54 -13.41
CA CYS A 124 2.55 1.29 -14.58
C CYS A 124 3.40 2.51 -14.21
N ARG A 125 3.24 3.10 -13.02
CA ARG A 125 3.74 4.45 -12.71
C ARG A 125 4.88 4.50 -11.70
N TYR A 126 4.91 3.61 -10.72
CA TYR A 126 5.91 3.61 -9.65
C TYR A 126 6.99 2.57 -9.91
N PRO A 127 8.20 2.69 -9.33
CA PRO A 127 9.22 1.64 -9.33
C PRO A 127 8.64 0.28 -8.90
N VAL A 128 9.18 -0.82 -9.42
CA VAL A 128 8.60 -2.17 -9.23
C VAL A 128 8.38 -2.49 -7.75
N SER A 129 9.39 -2.35 -6.90
CA SER A 129 9.27 -2.70 -5.48
C SER A 129 8.24 -1.85 -4.74
N GLU A 130 8.18 -0.55 -5.03
CA GLU A 130 7.18 0.36 -4.44
C GLU A 130 5.77 0.01 -4.91
N ALA A 131 5.61 -0.27 -6.22
CA ALA A 131 4.34 -0.67 -6.78
C ALA A 131 3.84 -1.98 -6.17
N VAL A 132 4.70 -3.01 -6.05
CA VAL A 132 4.32 -4.29 -5.42
C VAL A 132 3.88 -4.06 -3.98
N ALA A 133 4.61 -3.28 -3.18
CA ALA A 133 4.22 -3.02 -1.79
C ALA A 133 2.85 -2.33 -1.67
N MET A 134 2.58 -1.35 -2.54
CA MET A 134 1.27 -0.68 -2.58
C MET A 134 0.15 -1.61 -3.07
N ILE A 135 0.44 -2.50 -4.02
CA ILE A 135 -0.54 -3.45 -4.55
C ILE A 135 -0.81 -4.58 -3.54
N ASP A 136 0.20 -5.06 -2.81
CA ASP A 136 0.04 -6.03 -1.70
C ASP A 136 -0.94 -5.47 -0.66
N ALA A 137 -0.74 -4.21 -0.24
CA ALA A 137 -1.63 -3.52 0.70
C ALA A 137 -3.05 -3.32 0.16
N LEU A 138 -3.18 -2.98 -1.13
CA LEU A 138 -4.47 -2.85 -1.80
C LEU A 138 -5.19 -4.20 -1.92
N ALA A 139 -4.46 -5.26 -2.26
CA ALA A 139 -4.98 -6.62 -2.39
C ALA A 139 -5.50 -7.14 -1.05
N ARG A 140 -4.79 -6.90 0.06
CA ARG A 140 -5.32 -7.18 1.41
C ARG A 140 -6.62 -6.44 1.71
N ALA A 141 -6.70 -5.15 1.37
CA ALA A 141 -7.86 -4.33 1.71
C ALA A 141 -9.10 -4.65 0.86
N THR A 142 -8.91 -5.15 -0.36
CA THR A 142 -9.99 -5.29 -1.36
C THR A 142 -10.25 -6.73 -1.82
N ARG A 143 -9.43 -7.69 -1.37
CA ARG A 143 -9.39 -9.07 -1.89
C ARG A 143 -9.08 -9.16 -3.40
N LEU A 144 -8.45 -8.14 -3.96
CA LEU A 144 -7.97 -8.13 -5.34
C LEU A 144 -6.97 -9.27 -5.55
N THR A 145 -7.14 -10.03 -6.62
CA THR A 145 -6.19 -11.07 -7.03
C THR A 145 -5.27 -10.55 -8.14
N SER A 146 -4.10 -11.18 -8.29
CA SER A 146 -3.20 -10.89 -9.42
C SER A 146 -3.85 -11.21 -10.77
N ALA A 147 -4.77 -12.18 -10.81
CA ALA A 147 -5.54 -12.55 -12.01
C ALA A 147 -6.48 -11.41 -12.47
N ASP A 148 -7.12 -10.71 -11.55
CA ASP A 148 -7.99 -9.56 -11.85
C ASP A 148 -7.19 -8.44 -12.56
N VAL A 149 -5.99 -8.16 -12.05
CA VAL A 149 -5.09 -7.15 -12.64
C VAL A 149 -4.56 -7.63 -13.99
N ALA A 150 -4.22 -8.90 -14.12
CA ALA A 150 -3.73 -9.48 -15.37
C ALA A 150 -4.81 -9.44 -16.48
N LEU A 151 -6.07 -9.72 -16.14
CA LEU A 151 -7.20 -9.64 -17.06
C LEU A 151 -7.41 -8.20 -17.56
N LEU A 152 -7.35 -7.21 -16.66
CA LEU A 152 -7.42 -5.81 -17.06
C LEU A 152 -6.21 -5.37 -17.90
N ALA A 153 -5.00 -5.83 -17.53
CA ALA A 153 -3.77 -5.51 -18.25
C ALA A 153 -3.79 -5.98 -19.72
N GLN A 154 -4.52 -7.06 -20.03
CA GLN A 154 -4.72 -7.53 -21.40
C GLN A 154 -5.57 -6.58 -22.24
N ARG A 155 -6.53 -5.88 -21.62
CA ARG A 155 -7.40 -4.88 -22.28
C ARG A 155 -6.70 -3.53 -22.47
N CYS A 156 -5.82 -3.15 -21.54
CA CYS A 156 -5.10 -1.87 -21.58
C CYS A 156 -3.82 -1.91 -22.43
N THR A 157 -3.88 -2.43 -23.65
CA THR A 157 -2.70 -2.51 -24.55
C THR A 157 -2.18 -1.12 -24.92
N GLY A 158 -0.86 -0.98 -25.06
CA GLY A 158 -0.22 0.27 -25.51
C GLY A 158 -0.09 1.38 -24.45
N ARG A 159 -0.59 1.15 -23.23
CA ARG A 159 -0.43 2.10 -22.13
C ARG A 159 1.04 2.28 -21.74
N ARG A 160 1.44 3.51 -21.43
CA ARG A 160 2.78 3.80 -20.89
C ARG A 160 2.95 3.08 -19.55
N GLY A 161 4.06 2.35 -19.39
CA GLY A 161 4.37 1.64 -18.15
C GLY A 161 3.97 0.17 -18.13
N MET A 162 3.33 -0.36 -19.18
CA MET A 162 2.91 -1.78 -19.21
C MET A 162 4.05 -2.78 -19.08
N ARG A 163 5.26 -2.45 -19.57
CA ARG A 163 6.46 -3.30 -19.33
C ARG A 163 6.74 -3.45 -17.84
N ARG A 164 6.58 -2.38 -17.07
CA ARG A 164 6.78 -2.41 -15.62
C ARG A 164 5.66 -3.17 -14.93
N ALA A 165 4.41 -2.97 -15.37
CA ALA A 165 3.27 -3.72 -14.83
C ALA A 165 3.42 -5.23 -15.03
N ARG A 166 3.91 -5.68 -16.19
CA ARG A 166 4.21 -7.10 -16.46
C ARG A 166 5.28 -7.70 -15.54
N ILE A 167 6.15 -6.87 -14.97
CA ILE A 167 7.15 -7.30 -13.98
C ILE A 167 6.55 -7.28 -12.57
N ALA A 168 5.81 -6.23 -12.23
CA ALA A 168 5.28 -6.04 -10.86
C ALA A 168 4.12 -6.97 -10.52
N VAL A 169 3.13 -7.14 -11.42
CA VAL A 169 1.90 -7.89 -11.13
C VAL A 169 2.16 -9.35 -10.71
N PRO A 170 3.05 -10.11 -11.37
CA PRO A 170 3.37 -11.48 -10.94
C PRO A 170 4.08 -11.57 -9.58
N LEU A 171 4.65 -10.46 -9.09
CA LEU A 171 5.33 -10.39 -7.80
C LEU A 171 4.40 -10.01 -6.65
N VAL A 172 3.13 -9.68 -6.92
CA VAL A 172 2.15 -9.33 -5.90
C VAL A 172 1.85 -10.55 -5.03
N ASP A 173 1.94 -10.33 -3.72
CA ASP A 173 1.57 -11.30 -2.70
C ASP A 173 0.96 -10.54 -1.50
N PRO A 174 -0.36 -10.61 -1.30
CA PRO A 174 -1.02 -9.92 -0.19
C PRO A 174 -0.55 -10.42 1.19
N GLY A 175 0.15 -11.54 1.32
CA GLY A 175 0.68 -12.02 2.60
C GLY A 175 1.77 -11.15 3.23
N ALA A 176 2.43 -10.26 2.47
CA ALA A 176 3.42 -9.33 3.02
C ALA A 176 2.75 -8.10 3.65
N GLU A 177 2.57 -8.06 4.96
CA GLU A 177 1.70 -7.12 5.68
C GLU A 177 2.24 -5.68 5.75
N SER A 178 3.55 -5.50 5.55
CA SER A 178 4.23 -4.21 5.50
C SER A 178 5.06 -4.00 4.23
N PRO A 179 5.39 -2.74 3.86
CA PRO A 179 6.29 -2.46 2.75
C PRO A 179 7.69 -3.05 2.94
N ARG A 180 8.10 -3.25 4.20
CA ARG A 180 9.41 -3.83 4.55
C ARG A 180 9.43 -5.33 4.34
N GLU A 181 8.36 -6.04 4.69
CA GLU A 181 8.18 -7.45 4.32
C GLU A 181 8.16 -7.62 2.80
N THR A 182 7.42 -6.78 2.05
CA THR A 182 7.45 -6.84 0.58
C THR A 182 8.88 -6.61 0.06
N TRP A 183 9.61 -5.63 0.60
CA TRP A 183 11.02 -5.40 0.22
C TRP A 183 11.89 -6.64 0.49
N LEU A 184 11.75 -7.27 1.66
CA LEU A 184 12.51 -8.45 2.06
C LEU A 184 12.21 -9.65 1.15
N ARG A 185 10.93 -9.88 0.84
CA ARG A 185 10.47 -10.90 -0.11
C ARG A 185 11.08 -10.69 -1.49
N LEU A 186 11.04 -9.45 -1.99
CA LEU A 186 11.63 -9.11 -3.27
C LEU A 186 13.16 -9.16 -3.25
N LEU A 187 13.81 -8.90 -2.11
CA LEU A 187 15.26 -9.05 -1.95
C LEU A 187 15.68 -10.50 -2.14
N VAL A 188 15.04 -11.45 -1.45
CA VAL A 188 15.40 -12.87 -1.56
C VAL A 188 15.09 -13.45 -2.95
N ILE A 189 13.96 -13.04 -3.57
CA ILE A 189 13.64 -13.43 -4.96
C ILE A 189 14.72 -12.92 -5.92
N ARG A 190 15.13 -11.65 -5.80
CA ARG A 190 16.19 -11.06 -6.65
C ARG A 190 17.54 -11.73 -6.45
N ALA A 191 17.81 -12.25 -5.25
CA ALA A 191 19.03 -13.00 -4.93
C ALA A 191 19.04 -14.44 -5.50
N GLY A 192 17.96 -14.87 -6.15
CA GLY A 192 17.88 -16.17 -6.83
C GLY A 192 17.30 -17.30 -5.98
N PHE A 193 16.78 -17.00 -4.78
CA PHE A 193 16.04 -17.99 -4.01
C PHE A 193 14.66 -18.27 -4.65
N PRO A 194 14.12 -19.49 -4.52
CA PRO A 194 12.72 -19.76 -4.84
C PRO A 194 11.79 -18.76 -4.14
N PRO A 195 10.65 -18.36 -4.73
CA PRO A 195 9.70 -17.49 -4.06
C PRO A 195 9.32 -18.05 -2.68
N PRO A 196 9.47 -17.28 -1.59
CA PRO A 196 9.09 -17.73 -0.27
C PRO A 196 7.56 -17.74 -0.13
N GLN A 197 7.04 -18.67 0.67
CA GLN A 197 5.66 -18.65 1.14
C GLN A 197 5.54 -17.57 2.22
N THR A 198 4.51 -16.74 2.16
CA THR A 198 4.20 -15.73 3.17
C THR A 198 3.24 -16.27 4.23
N GLN A 199 3.23 -15.67 5.42
CA GLN A 199 2.30 -15.97 6.52
C GLN A 199 2.26 -17.46 6.88
N ILE A 200 3.42 -18.06 7.17
CA ILE A 200 3.54 -19.50 7.45
C ILE A 200 3.11 -19.78 8.89
N PRO A 201 1.99 -20.50 9.13
CA PRO A 201 1.60 -20.87 10.48
C PRO A 201 2.46 -22.02 11.00
N VAL A 202 2.98 -21.88 12.22
CA VAL A 202 3.77 -22.90 12.91
C VAL A 202 2.99 -23.44 14.09
N TYR A 203 2.75 -24.75 14.08
CA TYR A 203 2.04 -25.47 15.13
C TYR A 203 3.00 -26.33 15.96
N ASP A 204 2.70 -26.52 17.24
CA ASP A 204 3.37 -27.50 18.08
C ASP A 204 2.81 -28.93 17.89
N GLU A 205 3.34 -29.88 18.66
CA GLU A 205 2.91 -31.28 18.65
C GLU A 205 1.46 -31.50 19.08
N TYR A 206 0.85 -30.53 19.77
CA TYR A 206 -0.55 -30.55 20.22
C TYR A 206 -1.49 -29.82 19.24
N GLY A 207 -0.97 -29.29 18.14
CA GLY A 207 -1.74 -28.52 17.16
C GLY A 207 -2.04 -27.08 17.59
N GLN A 208 -1.37 -26.56 18.62
CA GLN A 208 -1.49 -25.17 19.04
C GLN A 208 -0.64 -24.27 18.13
N LEU A 209 -1.24 -23.17 17.65
CA LEU A 209 -0.53 -22.17 16.86
C LEU A 209 0.48 -21.43 17.76
N ILE A 210 1.76 -21.59 17.46
CA ILE A 210 2.87 -20.98 18.19
C ILE A 210 3.24 -19.62 17.60
N ALA A 211 3.33 -19.56 16.27
CA ALA A 211 3.72 -18.36 15.55
C ALA A 211 3.14 -18.35 14.13
N VAL A 212 3.04 -17.16 13.55
CA VAL A 212 2.93 -16.98 12.10
C VAL A 212 4.19 -16.25 11.67
N LEU A 213 4.96 -16.89 10.80
CA LEU A 213 6.21 -16.36 10.27
C LEU A 213 5.91 -15.51 9.03
N ASP A 214 6.56 -14.35 8.91
CA ASP A 214 6.31 -13.40 7.81
C ASP A 214 6.44 -14.08 6.44
N MET A 215 7.58 -14.77 6.22
CA MET A 215 7.82 -15.54 5.01
C MET A 215 8.93 -16.59 5.20
N GLY A 216 9.01 -17.54 4.27
CA GLY A 216 10.09 -18.52 4.25
C GLY A 216 9.82 -19.71 3.36
N TRP A 217 10.46 -20.82 3.70
CA TRP A 217 10.36 -22.09 2.99
C TRP A 217 10.08 -23.21 3.99
N GLU A 218 8.79 -23.53 4.16
CA GLU A 218 8.30 -24.50 5.13
C GLU A 218 8.94 -25.88 4.97
N HIS A 219 9.10 -26.35 3.73
CA HIS A 219 9.69 -27.66 3.42
C HIS A 219 11.13 -27.85 3.91
N ILE A 220 11.89 -26.76 4.09
CA ILE A 220 13.24 -26.79 4.68
C ILE A 220 13.31 -26.12 6.06
N LYS A 221 12.16 -25.68 6.59
CA LYS A 221 12.04 -24.96 7.88
C LYS A 221 13.02 -23.78 8.00
N VAL A 222 13.05 -22.91 6.99
CA VAL A 222 13.80 -21.65 7.03
C VAL A 222 12.82 -20.49 6.94
N ALA A 223 12.84 -19.60 7.93
CA ALA A 223 12.02 -18.39 7.98
C ALA A 223 12.90 -17.14 7.79
N VAL A 224 12.30 -16.08 7.27
CA VAL A 224 12.94 -14.76 7.17
C VAL A 224 11.93 -13.72 7.66
N GLU A 225 12.18 -13.10 8.81
CA GLU A 225 11.27 -12.16 9.45
C GLU A 225 11.82 -10.73 9.41
N TYR A 226 10.96 -9.74 9.18
CA TYR A 226 11.35 -8.35 9.31
C TYR A 226 10.95 -7.81 10.69
N ASP A 227 11.93 -7.58 11.56
CA ASP A 227 11.73 -6.96 12.86
C ASP A 227 11.78 -5.43 12.67
N GLY A 228 10.60 -4.84 12.48
CA GLY A 228 10.45 -3.39 12.39
C GLY A 228 10.50 -2.78 13.77
N ASP A 229 11.47 -1.91 14.04
CA ASP A 229 11.75 -1.16 15.29
C ASP A 229 10.59 -1.19 16.32
N HIS A 230 10.42 -2.33 16.97
CA HIS A 230 9.55 -2.43 18.11
C HIS A 230 10.34 -1.81 19.24
N HIS A 231 9.90 -0.64 19.71
CA HIS A 231 10.36 -0.08 20.96
C HIS A 231 10.30 -1.20 22.02
N ARG A 232 11.46 -1.80 22.32
CA ARG A 232 11.69 -2.88 23.29
C ARG A 232 11.46 -2.42 24.74
N SER A 233 10.54 -1.47 24.94
CA SER A 233 10.27 -0.83 26.22
C SER A 233 9.33 -1.63 27.12
N ASP A 234 8.79 -2.78 26.66
CA ASP A 234 7.99 -3.69 27.49
C ASP A 234 8.72 -5.03 27.73
N ARG A 235 9.05 -5.28 29.00
CA ARG A 235 9.68 -6.51 29.49
C ARG A 235 8.86 -7.77 29.17
N ARG A 236 7.53 -7.62 29.05
CA ARG A 236 6.62 -8.74 28.70
C ARG A 236 6.74 -9.15 27.23
N THR A 237 6.94 -8.19 26.33
CA THR A 237 7.19 -8.46 24.89
C THR A 237 8.52 -9.19 24.73
N PHE A 238 9.56 -8.73 25.42
CA PHE A 238 10.88 -9.37 25.38
C PHE A 238 10.87 -10.83 25.82
N HIS A 239 10.17 -11.17 26.93
CA HIS A 239 10.03 -12.57 27.36
C HIS A 239 9.28 -13.43 26.34
N LYS A 240 8.23 -12.89 25.70
CA LYS A 240 7.50 -13.60 24.64
C LYS A 240 8.37 -13.85 23.41
N ASP A 241 9.22 -12.89 23.05
CA ASP A 241 10.11 -13.03 21.90
C ASP A 241 11.17 -14.11 22.11
N ILE A 242 11.70 -14.23 23.34
CA ILE A 242 12.61 -15.32 23.72
C ILE A 242 11.89 -16.66 23.62
N GLN A 243 10.72 -16.80 24.25
CA GLN A 243 9.94 -18.04 24.19
C GLN A 243 9.56 -18.42 22.76
N ARG A 244 9.20 -17.44 21.93
CA ARG A 244 8.94 -17.66 20.50
C ARG A 244 10.17 -18.23 19.80
N ALA A 245 11.34 -17.63 20.01
CA ALA A 245 12.58 -18.08 19.37
C ALA A 245 12.97 -19.51 19.83
N GLU A 246 12.87 -19.81 21.12
CA GLU A 246 13.14 -21.14 21.67
C GLU A 246 12.18 -22.20 21.10
N ASN A 247 10.88 -21.89 21.02
CA ASN A 247 9.89 -22.81 20.46
C ASN A 247 10.13 -23.07 18.97
N LEU A 248 10.48 -22.04 18.19
CA LEU A 248 10.80 -22.20 16.78
C LEU A 248 12.04 -23.09 16.57
N ASP A 249 13.08 -22.89 17.38
CA ASP A 249 14.29 -23.72 17.33
C ASP A 249 13.99 -25.19 17.69
N GLN A 250 13.19 -25.44 18.74
CA GLN A 250 12.75 -26.79 19.12
C GLN A 250 11.92 -27.47 18.01
N LEU A 251 11.10 -26.70 17.30
CA LEU A 251 10.35 -27.18 16.12
C LEU A 251 11.23 -27.31 14.87
N GLY A 252 12.52 -27.02 15.01
CA GLY A 252 13.53 -27.17 13.98
C GLY A 252 13.42 -26.11 12.90
N TRP A 253 13.04 -24.88 13.21
CA TRP A 253 13.09 -23.73 12.31
C TRP A 253 14.42 -22.99 12.43
N ILE A 254 14.99 -22.57 11.31
CA ILE A 254 16.03 -21.53 11.29
C ILE A 254 15.33 -20.21 10.99
N ASP A 255 15.25 -19.32 11.99
CA ASP A 255 14.67 -17.99 11.86
C ASP A 255 15.74 -16.92 11.56
N VAL A 256 15.68 -16.31 10.38
CA VAL A 256 16.58 -15.23 9.96
C VAL A 256 15.88 -13.88 10.15
N ARG A 257 16.14 -13.22 11.28
CA ARG A 257 15.58 -11.90 11.59
C ARG A 257 16.34 -10.76 10.93
N VAL A 258 15.62 -9.85 10.28
CA VAL A 258 16.16 -8.71 9.54
C VAL A 258 15.65 -7.42 10.14
N THR A 259 16.56 -6.48 10.43
CA THR A 259 16.21 -5.16 10.96
C THR A 259 16.49 -4.06 9.94
N ALA A 260 16.17 -2.82 10.29
CA ALA A 260 16.52 -1.65 9.47
C ALA A 260 18.03 -1.38 9.38
N GLU A 261 18.84 -1.92 10.30
CA GLU A 261 20.30 -1.73 10.33
C GLU A 261 21.04 -2.73 9.43
N ASP A 262 20.37 -3.80 9.00
CA ASP A 262 20.95 -4.81 8.14
C ASP A 262 21.16 -4.32 6.70
N THR A 263 22.31 -4.69 6.13
CA THR A 263 22.59 -4.45 4.70
C THR A 263 21.97 -5.56 3.83
N GLU A 264 21.60 -5.24 2.59
CA GLU A 264 21.08 -6.23 1.63
C GLU A 264 22.02 -7.45 1.49
N GLY A 265 23.34 -7.22 1.37
CA GLY A 265 24.32 -8.29 1.29
C GLY A 265 24.41 -9.14 2.57
N GLY A 266 24.32 -8.51 3.75
CA GLY A 266 24.31 -9.21 5.03
C GLY A 266 23.08 -10.10 5.21
N VAL A 267 21.90 -9.62 4.81
CA VAL A 267 20.67 -10.41 4.79
C VAL A 267 20.83 -11.62 3.88
N ILE A 268 21.27 -11.42 2.63
CA ILE A 268 21.45 -12.50 1.66
C ILE A 268 22.45 -13.54 2.17
N ALA A 269 23.54 -13.12 2.81
CA ALA A 269 24.53 -14.03 3.37
C ALA A 269 23.95 -14.92 4.47
N ARG A 270 23.15 -14.34 5.38
CA ARG A 270 22.49 -15.10 6.46
C ARG A 270 21.43 -16.06 5.91
N VAL A 271 20.62 -15.65 4.95
CA VAL A 271 19.64 -16.53 4.28
C VAL A 271 20.36 -17.67 3.54
N SER A 272 21.46 -17.37 2.83
CA SER A 272 22.27 -18.38 2.14
C SER A 272 22.85 -19.42 3.12
N ALA A 273 23.36 -18.97 4.26
CA ALA A 273 23.87 -19.86 5.30
C ALA A 273 22.77 -20.73 5.91
N ALA A 274 21.59 -20.18 6.17
CA ALA A 274 20.43 -20.94 6.64
C ALA A 274 20.00 -22.00 5.61
N TRP A 275 19.98 -21.63 4.32
CA TRP A 275 19.65 -22.54 3.23
C TRP A 275 20.64 -23.71 3.13
N ALA A 276 21.94 -23.41 3.22
CA ALA A 276 22.99 -24.42 3.09
C ALA A 276 22.97 -25.46 4.21
N ARG A 277 22.41 -25.14 5.39
CA ARG A 277 22.24 -26.09 6.50
C ARG A 277 21.11 -27.11 6.28
N ARG A 278 20.27 -26.91 5.27
CA ARG A 278 19.06 -27.71 5.01
C ARG A 278 19.09 -28.45 3.67
N LYS A 279 20.08 -28.16 2.84
CA LYS A 279 20.44 -29.01 1.69
C LYS A 279 21.34 -30.15 2.17
#